data_AF-A0A3D2HS74-F1
#
_entry.id   AF-A0A3D2HS74-F1
#
_cell.length_a   1.000
_cell.length_b   1.000
_cell.length_c   1.000
_cell.angle_alpha   90.00
_cell.angle_beta   90.00
_cell.angle_gamma   90.00
#
_symmetry.space_group_name_H-M   'P 1'
#
loop_
_entity.id
_entity.type
_entity.pdbx_description
1 polymer ?
#
loop_
_entity_poly.entity_id
_entity_poly.type
_entity_poly.pdbx_seq_one_letter_code
_entity_poly.pdbx_strand_id
1 'polypeptide(L)'
;MTYTIGEMAKLLDVAPSTLRYYDKEGLLPFMERTESGIRIFKDSDYEILKIIHCLKATGMQIKDIKEFINLVLQGDESIDERLELFKKRKAELEKQMADLQETMDTVNFKCWYYETAKKAGTTAVPDNMSDDELPEDMRRIRARLRN
;
A
#
# COMPACT_ATOMS: atom_id res chain seq x y z
N MET A 1 3.82 -10.09 26.95
CA MET A 1 2.75 -11.08 26.73
C MET A 1 3.05 -11.87 25.46
N THR A 2 2.42 -13.03 25.31
CA THR A 2 2.56 -13.89 24.11
C THR A 2 1.21 -14.08 23.46
N TYR A 3 1.19 -14.20 22.13
CA TYR A 3 -0.03 -14.30 21.33
C TYR A 3 0.05 -15.48 20.39
N THR A 4 -1.03 -16.23 20.29
CA THR A 4 -1.23 -17.16 19.19
C THR A 4 -1.39 -16.41 17.86
N ILE A 5 -1.26 -17.13 16.73
CA ILE A 5 -1.55 -16.57 15.41
C ILE A 5 -2.93 -15.93 15.35
N GLY A 6 -3.95 -16.54 15.97
CA GLY A 6 -5.32 -16.02 15.94
C GLY A 6 -5.46 -14.71 16.71
N GLU A 7 -4.80 -14.57 17.85
CA GLU A 7 -4.83 -13.35 18.65
C GLU A 7 -4.03 -12.23 17.98
N MET A 8 -2.83 -12.53 17.48
CA MET A 8 -2.01 -11.55 16.76
C MET A 8 -2.70 -11.06 15.48
N ALA A 9 -3.38 -11.96 14.76
CA ALA A 9 -4.16 -11.60 13.58
C ALA A 9 -5.29 -10.61 13.92
N LYS A 10 -5.97 -10.77 15.06
CA LYS A 10 -6.97 -9.81 15.54
C LYS A 10 -6.35 -8.45 15.89
N LEU A 11 -5.17 -8.44 16.51
CA LEU A 11 -4.46 -7.19 16.86
C LEU A 11 -3.98 -6.42 15.62
N LEU A 12 -3.68 -7.12 14.53
CA LEU A 12 -3.24 -6.55 13.26
C LEU A 12 -4.40 -6.26 12.29
N ASP A 13 -5.64 -6.60 12.66
CA ASP A 13 -6.83 -6.53 11.80
C ASP A 13 -6.64 -7.28 10.46
N VAL A 14 -6.11 -8.51 10.54
CA VAL A 14 -5.92 -9.38 9.38
C VAL A 14 -6.55 -10.75 9.61
N ALA A 15 -6.84 -11.46 8.52
CA ALA A 15 -7.25 -12.86 8.63
C ALA A 15 -6.10 -13.71 9.22
N PRO A 16 -6.38 -14.70 10.11
CA PRO A 16 -5.36 -15.63 10.58
C PRO A 16 -4.64 -16.39 9.46
N SER A 17 -5.32 -16.61 8.33
CA SER A 17 -4.72 -17.18 7.12
C SER A 17 -3.57 -16.34 6.56
N THR A 18 -3.61 -15.01 6.69
CA THR A 18 -2.54 -14.10 6.26
C THR A 18 -1.26 -14.36 7.06
N LEU A 19 -1.36 -14.45 8.38
CA LEU A 19 -0.19 -14.74 9.23
C LEU A 19 0.31 -16.17 9.02
N ARG A 20 -0.58 -17.15 8.82
CA ARG A 20 -0.18 -18.53 8.44
C ARG A 20 0.54 -18.57 7.10
N TYR A 21 0.10 -17.75 6.15
CA TYR A 21 0.76 -17.60 4.86
C TYR A 21 2.17 -17.01 5.05
N TYR A 22 2.32 -15.95 5.84
CA TYR A 22 3.64 -15.37 6.13
C TYR A 22 4.59 -16.37 6.83
N ASP A 23 4.10 -17.17 7.78
CA ASP A 23 4.88 -18.24 8.41
C ASP A 23 5.32 -19.29 7.37
N LYS A 24 4.39 -19.74 6.53
CA LYS A 24 4.67 -20.72 5.46
C LYS A 24 5.73 -20.22 4.46
N GLU A 25 5.70 -18.95 4.10
CA GLU A 25 6.68 -18.34 3.20
C GLU A 25 8.04 -18.07 3.89
N GLY A 26 8.11 -18.28 5.21
CA GLY A 26 9.31 -18.11 6.02
C GLY A 26 9.61 -16.65 6.36
N LEU A 27 8.59 -15.80 6.45
CA LEU A 27 8.73 -14.39 6.87
C LEU A 27 8.77 -14.22 8.39
N LEU A 28 8.41 -15.26 9.15
CA LEU A 28 8.27 -15.20 10.60
C LEU A 28 9.26 -16.14 11.34
N PRO A 29 10.56 -16.13 11.00
CA PRO A 29 11.55 -17.05 11.57
C PRO A 29 11.75 -16.83 13.09
N PHE A 30 11.37 -15.66 13.60
CA PHE A 30 11.51 -15.25 15.00
C PHE A 30 10.41 -15.81 15.93
N MET A 31 9.36 -16.45 15.39
CA MET A 31 8.29 -17.01 16.24
C MET A 31 8.82 -18.12 17.15
N GLU A 32 8.51 -17.99 18.43
CA GLU A 32 8.79 -19.02 19.43
C GLU A 32 7.76 -20.14 19.37
N ARG A 33 8.03 -21.20 20.14
CA ARG A 33 7.11 -22.30 20.37
C ARG A 33 6.85 -22.46 21.86
N THR A 34 5.61 -22.74 22.23
CA THR A 34 5.27 -23.22 23.58
C THR A 34 5.90 -24.59 23.83
N GLU A 35 5.88 -25.05 25.09
CA GLU A 35 6.27 -26.43 25.45
C GLU A 35 5.46 -27.50 24.69
N SER A 36 4.21 -27.20 24.38
CA SER A 36 3.32 -28.03 23.55
C SER A 36 3.57 -27.90 22.04
N GLY A 37 4.57 -27.12 21.62
CA GLY A 37 5.00 -26.99 20.22
C GLY A 37 4.24 -25.95 19.38
N ILE A 38 3.35 -25.15 19.99
CA ILE A 38 2.49 -24.17 19.29
C ILE A 38 3.28 -22.90 19.00
N ARG A 39 3.25 -22.42 17.76
CA ARG A 39 3.85 -21.13 17.35
C ARG A 39 3.16 -19.95 18.05
N ILE A 40 3.96 -19.09 18.66
CA ILE A 40 3.52 -17.88 19.36
C ILE A 40 4.38 -16.67 19.00
N PHE A 41 3.76 -15.49 19.05
CA PHE A 41 4.41 -14.19 18.94
C PHE A 41 4.59 -13.58 20.32
N LYS A 42 5.60 -12.73 20.46
CA LYS A 42 5.75 -11.80 21.58
C LYS A 42 5.12 -10.45 21.23
N ASP A 43 4.88 -9.62 22.26
CA ASP A 43 4.55 -8.20 22.07
C ASP A 43 5.54 -7.48 21.14
N SER A 44 6.85 -7.77 21.28
CA SER A 44 7.91 -7.19 20.46
C SER A 44 7.78 -7.49 18.97
N ASP A 45 7.08 -8.56 18.61
CA ASP A 45 6.92 -8.98 17.22
C ASP A 45 5.83 -8.17 16.49
N TYR A 46 5.00 -7.42 17.24
CA TYR A 46 3.91 -6.65 16.66
C TYR A 46 4.41 -5.60 15.66
N GLU A 47 5.50 -4.91 16.00
CA GLU A 47 6.06 -3.84 15.16
C GLU A 47 6.55 -4.38 13.81
N ILE A 48 7.34 -5.46 13.82
CA ILE A 48 7.85 -6.06 12.58
C ILE A 48 6.72 -6.64 11.73
N LEU A 49 5.69 -7.23 12.35
CA LEU A 49 4.51 -7.71 11.63
C LEU A 49 3.73 -6.57 10.94
N LYS A 50 3.60 -5.42 11.61
CA LYS A 50 2.97 -4.24 11.02
C LYS A 50 3.77 -3.71 9.84
N ILE A 51 5.10 -3.74 9.92
CA ILE A 51 6.00 -3.39 8.81
C ILE A 51 5.83 -4.37 7.64
N ILE A 52 5.87 -5.68 7.89
CA ILE A 52 5.64 -6.71 6.86
C ILE A 52 4.30 -6.47 6.15
N HIS A 53 3.24 -6.21 6.93
CA HIS A 53 1.92 -5.94 6.39
C HIS A 53 1.92 -4.68 5.50
N CYS A 54 2.53 -3.58 5.95
CA CYS A 54 2.65 -2.34 5.18
C CYS A 54 3.43 -2.54 3.86
N LEU A 55 4.58 -3.21 3.91
CA LEU A 55 5.39 -3.51 2.73
C LEU A 55 4.59 -4.36 1.73
N LYS A 56 3.87 -5.39 2.22
CA LYS A 56 3.05 -6.24 1.36
C LYS A 56 1.86 -5.50 0.75
N ALA A 57 1.17 -4.67 1.53
CA ALA A 57 -0.01 -3.92 1.11
C ALA A 57 0.32 -2.90 0.03
N THR A 58 1.52 -2.33 0.09
CA THR A 58 1.98 -1.36 -0.92
C THR A 58 2.48 -2.04 -2.20
N GLY A 59 2.60 -3.37 -2.24
CA GLY A 59 2.96 -4.12 -3.45
C GLY A 59 4.37 -4.71 -3.47
N MET A 60 5.11 -4.66 -2.36
CA MET A 60 6.39 -5.37 -2.27
C MET A 60 6.17 -6.89 -2.36
N GLN A 61 7.07 -7.59 -3.05
CA GLN A 61 6.98 -9.03 -3.22
C GLN A 61 7.43 -9.75 -1.94
N ILE A 62 6.88 -10.95 -1.71
CA ILE A 62 7.23 -11.78 -0.54
C ILE A 62 8.74 -12.06 -0.47
N LYS A 63 9.39 -12.24 -1.63
CA LYS A 63 10.84 -12.43 -1.73
C LYS A 63 11.62 -11.25 -1.12
N ASP A 64 11.25 -10.02 -1.48
CA ASP A 64 11.97 -8.82 -1.03
C ASP A 64 11.68 -8.53 0.46
N ILE A 65 10.46 -8.85 0.91
CA ILE A 65 10.12 -8.78 2.34
C ILE A 65 10.97 -9.81 3.12
N LYS A 66 11.20 -11.00 2.57
CA LYS A 66 12.06 -12.01 3.20
C LYS A 66 13.52 -11.54 3.32
N GLU A 67 14.02 -10.82 2.32
CA GLU A 67 15.33 -10.18 2.36
C GLU A 67 15.40 -9.15 3.49
N PHE A 68 14.40 -8.28 3.63
CA PHE A 68 14.29 -7.37 4.77
C PHE A 68 14.32 -8.11 6.12
N ILE A 69 13.58 -9.22 6.26
CA ILE A 69 13.60 -10.02 7.49
C ILE A 69 14.98 -10.61 7.77
N ASN A 70 15.68 -11.11 6.76
CA ASN A 70 17.04 -11.61 6.93
C ASN A 70 18.01 -10.50 7.39
N LEU A 71 17.87 -9.28 6.84
CA LEU A 71 18.65 -8.14 7.29
C LEU A 71 18.35 -7.81 8.76
N VAL A 72 17.08 -7.83 9.18
CA VAL A 72 16.73 -7.61 10.59
C VAL A 72 17.39 -8.65 11.51
N LEU A 73 17.47 -9.91 11.09
CA LEU A 73 18.14 -10.97 11.86
C LEU A 73 19.66 -10.80 11.99
N GLN A 74 20.30 -10.10 11.05
CA GLN A 74 21.73 -9.75 11.12
C GLN A 74 21.99 -8.66 12.18
N GLY A 75 20.97 -7.93 12.63
CA GLY A 75 21.12 -6.89 13.64
C GLY A 75 21.79 -5.63 13.08
N ASP A 76 22.60 -4.96 13.89
CA ASP A 76 23.07 -3.60 13.58
C ASP A 76 24.03 -3.53 12.38
N GLU A 77 24.66 -4.64 12.01
CA GLU A 77 25.54 -4.70 10.84
C GLU A 77 24.80 -4.45 9.51
N SER A 78 23.47 -4.62 9.48
CA SER A 78 22.64 -4.47 8.28
C SER A 78 21.86 -3.15 8.21
N ILE A 79 22.17 -2.18 9.09
CA ILE A 79 21.41 -0.92 9.18
C ILE A 79 21.41 -0.18 7.84
N ASP A 80 22.57 -0.13 7.16
CA ASP A 80 22.72 0.59 5.91
C ASP A 80 21.90 -0.07 4.79
N GLU A 81 21.92 -1.40 4.67
CA GLU A 81 21.12 -2.15 3.70
C GLU A 81 19.62 -1.99 3.96
N ARG A 82 19.19 -2.02 5.24
CA ARG A 82 17.79 -1.77 5.61
C ARG A 82 17.36 -0.35 5.23
N LEU A 83 18.22 0.65 5.47
CA LEU A 83 17.95 2.03 5.10
C LEU A 83 17.80 2.20 3.59
N GLU A 84 18.70 1.62 2.79
CA GLU A 84 18.64 1.69 1.33
C GLU A 84 17.39 0.98 0.78
N LEU A 85 16.99 -0.17 1.36
CA LEU A 85 15.73 -0.84 1.03
C LEU A 85 14.52 0.11 1.23
N PHE A 86 14.45 0.80 2.36
CA PHE A 86 13.36 1.74 2.64
C PHE A 86 13.42 3.00 1.77
N LYS A 87 14.60 3.53 1.44
CA LYS A 87 14.73 4.66 0.51
C LYS A 87 14.24 4.29 -0.89
N LYS A 88 14.65 3.14 -1.41
CA LYS A 88 14.15 2.62 -2.69
C LYS A 88 12.64 2.49 -2.65
N ARG A 89 12.12 1.89 -1.56
CA ARG A 89 10.69 1.70 -1.40
C ARG A 89 9.91 3.01 -1.34
N LYS A 90 10.46 4.02 -0.65
CA LYS A 90 9.90 5.36 -0.58
C LYS A 90 9.80 5.98 -1.97
N ALA A 91 10.86 5.93 -2.78
CA ALA A 91 10.86 6.48 -4.13
C ALA A 91 9.81 5.80 -5.04
N GLU A 92 9.67 4.48 -4.93
CA GLU A 92 8.62 3.74 -5.65
C GLU A 92 7.21 4.17 -5.22
N LEU A 93 6.99 4.36 -3.92
CA LEU A 93 5.71 4.83 -3.39
C LEU A 93 5.38 6.26 -3.81
N GLU A 94 6.35 7.17 -3.78
CA GLU A 94 6.17 8.55 -4.23
C GLU A 94 5.77 8.59 -5.71
N LYS A 95 6.39 7.73 -6.54
CA LYS A 95 5.97 7.58 -7.94
C LYS A 95 4.55 7.04 -8.06
N GLN A 96 4.19 5.98 -7.33
CA GLN A 96 2.84 5.43 -7.34
C GLN A 96 1.79 6.46 -6.89
N MET A 97 2.10 7.29 -5.90
CA MET A 97 1.23 8.37 -5.46
C MET A 97 1.03 9.42 -6.56
N ALA A 98 2.08 9.80 -7.29
CA ALA A 98 1.97 10.70 -8.42
C ALA A 98 1.10 10.10 -9.53
N ASP A 99 1.34 8.84 -9.93
CA ASP A 99 0.56 8.13 -10.95
C ASP A 99 -0.92 7.98 -10.54
N LEU A 100 -1.19 7.72 -9.25
CA LEU A 100 -2.55 7.65 -8.70
C LEU A 100 -3.22 9.01 -8.66
N GLN A 101 -2.51 10.08 -8.34
CA GLN A 101 -3.04 11.44 -8.39
C GLN A 101 -3.43 11.82 -9.82
N GLU A 102 -2.57 11.49 -10.79
CA GLU A 102 -2.86 11.70 -12.20
C GLU A 102 -4.12 10.95 -12.67
N THR A 103 -4.32 9.74 -12.16
CA THR A 103 -5.53 8.95 -12.40
C THR A 103 -6.75 9.58 -11.73
N MET A 104 -6.61 10.01 -10.47
CA MET A 104 -7.66 10.66 -9.70
C MET A 104 -8.17 11.93 -10.38
N ASP A 105 -7.27 12.74 -10.91
CA ASP A 105 -7.59 13.93 -11.69
C ASP A 105 -8.49 13.58 -12.89
N THR A 106 -8.16 12.52 -13.63
CA THR A 106 -8.96 12.05 -14.77
C THR A 106 -10.35 11.61 -14.32
N VAL A 107 -10.44 10.88 -13.20
CA VAL A 107 -11.71 10.45 -12.60
C VAL A 107 -12.53 11.66 -12.18
N ASN A 108 -11.93 12.64 -11.50
CA ASN A 108 -12.59 13.88 -11.09
C ASN A 108 -13.15 14.66 -12.28
N PHE A 109 -12.37 14.78 -13.36
CA PHE A 109 -12.84 15.39 -14.59
C PHE A 109 -14.05 14.66 -15.18
N LYS A 110 -14.05 13.33 -15.20
CA LYS A 110 -15.19 12.55 -15.68
C LYS A 110 -16.42 12.65 -14.77
N CYS A 111 -16.22 12.72 -13.45
CA CYS A 111 -17.31 12.99 -12.51
C CYS A 111 -17.97 14.34 -12.81
N TRP A 112 -17.17 15.41 -12.88
CA TRP A 112 -17.66 16.75 -13.23
C TRP A 112 -18.35 16.77 -14.61
N TYR A 113 -17.76 16.12 -15.61
CA TYR A 113 -18.29 16.03 -16.96
C TYR A 113 -19.69 15.41 -16.97
N TYR A 114 -19.86 14.26 -16.31
CA TYR A 114 -21.15 13.56 -16.31
C TYR A 114 -22.18 14.23 -15.39
N GLU A 115 -21.77 14.91 -14.33
CA GLU A 115 -22.67 15.76 -13.54
C GLU A 115 -23.20 16.94 -14.37
N THR A 116 -22.35 17.57 -15.16
CA THR A 116 -22.73 18.64 -16.09
C THR A 116 -23.67 18.10 -17.17
N ALA A 117 -23.33 16.98 -17.80
CA ALA A 117 -24.16 16.33 -18.80
C ALA A 117 -25.54 15.94 -18.24
N LYS A 118 -25.59 15.40 -17.02
CA LYS A 118 -26.84 15.04 -16.34
C LYS A 118 -27.73 16.25 -16.10
N LYS A 119 -27.17 17.39 -15.69
CA LYS A 119 -27.93 18.65 -15.50
C LYS A 119 -28.48 19.17 -16.83
N ALA A 120 -27.73 19.01 -17.92
CA ALA A 120 -28.13 19.44 -19.26
C ALA A 120 -29.02 18.42 -20.00
N GLY A 121 -29.10 17.18 -19.53
CA GLY A 121 -29.76 16.07 -20.23
C GLY A 121 -29.01 15.56 -21.46
N THR A 122 -27.78 16.00 -21.70
CA THR A 122 -26.96 15.63 -22.88
C THR A 122 -25.48 15.84 -22.64
N THR A 123 -24.62 15.04 -23.27
CA THR A 123 -23.15 15.21 -23.26
C THR A 123 -22.68 16.32 -24.19
N ALA A 124 -23.52 16.75 -25.13
CA ALA A 124 -23.18 17.82 -26.07
C ALA A 124 -22.82 19.14 -25.37
N VAL A 125 -23.34 19.39 -24.17
CA VAL A 125 -23.00 20.59 -23.39
C VAL A 125 -21.54 20.56 -22.93
N PRO A 126 -21.08 19.61 -22.10
CA PRO A 126 -19.69 19.57 -21.68
C PRO A 126 -18.70 19.26 -22.83
N ASP A 127 -19.14 18.63 -23.92
CA ASP A 127 -18.30 18.42 -25.11
C ASP A 127 -17.91 19.74 -25.79
N ASN A 128 -18.88 20.66 -25.91
CA ASN A 128 -18.73 21.92 -26.64
C ASN A 128 -18.33 23.11 -25.76
N MET A 129 -18.21 22.93 -24.43
CA MET A 129 -17.70 23.98 -23.53
C MET A 129 -16.31 24.43 -23.95
N SER A 130 -16.14 25.76 -23.99
CA SER A 130 -14.84 26.41 -24.14
C SER A 130 -13.99 26.23 -22.89
N ASP A 131 -12.67 26.36 -23.02
CA ASP A 131 -11.76 26.24 -21.88
C ASP A 131 -12.01 27.32 -20.82
N ASP A 132 -12.59 28.47 -21.20
CA ASP A 132 -12.93 29.57 -20.29
C ASP A 132 -14.14 29.31 -19.40
N GLU A 133 -15.03 28.41 -19.81
CA GLU A 133 -16.22 27.98 -19.05
C GLU A 133 -15.92 26.83 -18.08
N LEU A 134 -14.76 26.19 -18.23
CA LEU A 134 -14.29 25.12 -17.37
C LEU A 134 -13.71 25.68 -16.06
N PRO A 135 -14.01 25.05 -14.91
CA PRO A 135 -13.26 25.28 -13.68
C PRO A 135 -11.75 25.12 -13.92
N GLU A 136 -10.93 25.93 -13.24
CA GLU A 136 -9.47 25.99 -13.48
C GLU A 136 -8.81 24.60 -13.42
N ASP A 137 -9.16 23.80 -12.40
CA ASP A 137 -8.63 22.45 -12.23
C ASP A 137 -9.02 21.54 -13.40
N MET A 138 -10.27 21.63 -13.88
CA MET A 138 -10.76 20.84 -15.01
C MET A 138 -10.10 21.25 -16.33
N ARG A 139 -9.77 22.54 -16.49
CA ARG A 139 -9.05 23.06 -17.66
C ARG A 139 -7.66 22.43 -17.78
N ARG A 140 -6.91 22.40 -16.68
CA ARG A 140 -5.58 21.78 -16.62
C ARG A 140 -5.65 20.29 -16.96
N ILE A 141 -6.63 19.58 -16.41
CA ILE A 141 -6.82 18.15 -16.63
C ILE A 141 -7.23 17.87 -18.09
N ARG A 142 -8.17 18.64 -18.65
CA ARG A 142 -8.61 18.51 -20.05
C ARG A 142 -7.47 18.75 -21.03
N ALA A 143 -6.61 19.75 -20.78
CA ALA A 143 -5.43 20.00 -21.60
C ALA A 143 -4.45 18.81 -21.57
N ARG A 144 -4.20 18.23 -20.39
CA ARG A 144 -3.36 17.03 -20.23
C ARG A 144 -3.92 15.82 -20.95
N LEU A 145 -5.24 15.62 -20.97
CA LEU A 145 -5.89 14.49 -21.65
C LEU A 145 -5.94 14.61 -23.19
N ARG A 146 -5.70 15.81 -23.74
CA ARG A 146 -5.75 16.09 -25.19
C ARG A 146 -4.38 16.01 -25.87
N ASN A 147 -3.29 16.04 -25.10
CA ASN A 147 -1.91 15.90 -25.57
C ASN A 147 -1.47 14.44 -25.48
#